data_AF-A0A645GCL4-F1
#
_entry.id   AF-A0A645GCL4-F1
#
_cell.length_a   1.000
_cell.length_b   1.000
_cell.length_c   1.000
_cell.angle_alpha   90.00
_cell.angle_beta   90.00
_cell.angle_gamma   90.00
#
_symmetry.space_group_name_H-M   'P 1'
#
loop_
_entity.id
_entity.type
_entity.pdbx_description
1 polymer ?
#
loop_
_entity_poly.entity_id
_entity_poly.type
_entity_poly.pdbx_seq_one_letter_code
_entity_poly.pdbx_strand_id
1 'polypeptide(L)'
;MRIEYKTEHTELANLAAAGNVVVSMLPEPFVTTVLNKNADMRIALNLTDEWVKACEINGVESTLAMGCLVVRTAFAQENPEALRVFLEEYRDSVVFVKNNVDAAAALVEKQAILPSAALAAKAIPNCNIVFIEGADMKLIAKQNLQVLFDANPAAIGGAEPNNDFYFGA
;
A
#
# COMPACT_ATOMS: atom_id res chain seq x y z
N MET A 1 16.82 20.48 5.66
CA MET A 1 15.71 19.86 6.44
C MET A 1 16.25 18.57 7.05
N ARG A 2 16.00 18.31 8.33
CA ARG A 2 16.40 17.05 8.99
C ARG A 2 15.22 16.08 8.92
N ILE A 3 15.45 14.86 8.45
CA ILE A 3 14.45 13.78 8.51
C ILE A 3 14.55 13.13 9.88
N GLU A 4 13.42 13.06 10.59
CA GLU A 4 13.31 12.37 11.87
C GLU A 4 12.38 11.17 11.70
N TYR A 5 12.94 9.97 11.88
CA TYR A 5 12.17 8.73 11.82
C TYR A 5 11.52 8.46 13.18
N LYS A 6 10.22 8.19 13.16
CA LYS A 6 9.46 7.71 14.33
C LYS A 6 9.35 6.21 14.31
N THR A 7 9.17 5.59 15.48
CA THR A 7 9.14 4.13 15.58
C THR A 7 7.85 3.55 14.98
N GLU A 8 6.73 4.26 15.14
CA GLU A 8 5.42 3.80 14.72
C GLU A 8 4.61 4.92 14.07
N HIS A 9 3.74 4.56 13.12
CA HIS A 9 2.82 5.52 12.48
C HIS A 9 1.93 6.23 13.49
N THR A 10 1.48 5.53 14.55
CA THR A 10 0.64 6.08 15.61
C THR A 10 1.33 7.23 16.36
N GLU A 11 2.64 7.13 16.60
CA GLU A 11 3.40 8.21 17.27
C GLU A 11 3.36 9.49 16.44
N LEU A 12 3.71 9.38 15.15
CA LEU A 12 3.75 10.52 14.24
C LEU A 12 2.34 11.10 14.00
N ALA A 13 1.32 10.25 13.89
CA ALA A 13 -0.07 10.69 13.74
C ALA A 13 -0.55 11.50 14.96
N ASN A 14 -0.20 11.09 16.18
CA ASN A 14 -0.56 11.84 17.38
C ASN A 14 0.16 13.21 17.45
N LEU A 15 1.44 13.26 17.10
CA LEU A 15 2.20 14.52 17.05
C LEU A 15 1.66 15.47 15.98
N ALA A 16 1.32 14.96 14.80
CA ALA A 16 0.72 15.75 13.72
C ALA A 16 -0.69 16.25 14.08
N ALA A 17 -1.51 15.41 14.69
CA ALA A 17 -2.83 15.80 15.19
C ALA A 17 -2.75 16.87 16.29
N ALA A 18 -1.68 16.87 17.09
CA ALA A 18 -1.43 17.87 18.13
C ALA A 18 -0.79 19.18 17.62
N GLY A 19 -0.45 19.27 16.32
CA GLY A 19 0.23 20.44 15.74
C GLY A 19 1.72 20.54 16.07
N ASN A 20 2.33 19.47 16.61
CA ASN A 20 3.74 19.44 16.97
C ASN A 20 4.66 19.10 15.79
N VAL A 21 4.09 18.88 14.59
CA VAL A 21 4.82 18.54 13.37
C VAL A 21 4.28 19.39 12.23
N VAL A 22 5.19 20.03 11.49
CA VAL A 22 4.86 20.88 10.33
C VAL A 22 4.72 20.06 9.04
N VAL A 23 5.53 19.00 8.91
CA VAL A 23 5.53 18.09 7.75
C VAL A 23 5.64 16.67 8.25
N SER A 24 4.68 15.82 7.89
CA SER A 24 4.63 14.40 8.26
C SER A 24 4.36 13.53 7.04
N MET A 25 4.99 12.36 6.99
CA MET A 25 4.73 11.31 6.00
C MET A 25 4.04 10.15 6.70
N LEU A 26 2.79 9.86 6.32
CA LEU A 26 1.95 8.82 6.94
C LEU A 26 1.21 8.04 5.85
N PRO A 27 1.00 6.73 6.01
CA PRO A 27 0.06 5.98 5.19
C PRO A 27 -1.38 6.20 5.66
N GLU A 28 -2.35 5.85 4.81
CA GLU A 28 -3.73 5.67 5.27
C GLU A 28 -3.85 4.44 6.19
N PRO A 29 -4.76 4.43 7.17
CA PRO A 29 -5.78 5.45 7.48
C PRO A 29 -5.29 6.55 8.45
N PHE A 30 -3.99 6.63 8.75
CA PHE A 30 -3.46 7.63 9.69
C PHE A 30 -3.58 9.05 9.15
N VAL A 31 -3.40 9.24 7.83
CA VAL A 31 -3.64 10.54 7.17
C VAL A 31 -5.07 11.01 7.43
N THR A 32 -6.07 10.18 7.11
CA THR A 32 -7.48 10.52 7.39
C THR A 32 -7.74 10.80 8.87
N THR A 33 -7.11 10.04 9.77
CA THR A 33 -7.23 10.25 11.22
C THR A 33 -6.68 11.60 11.67
N VAL A 34 -5.52 12.01 11.14
CA VAL A 34 -4.90 13.31 11.45
C VAL A 34 -5.77 14.44 10.92
N LEU A 35 -6.22 14.38 9.67
CA LEU A 35 -7.04 15.43 9.05
C LEU A 35 -8.39 15.60 9.74
N ASN A 36 -8.94 14.54 10.33
CA ASN A 36 -10.17 14.61 11.12
C ASN A 36 -9.96 15.28 12.49
N LYS A 37 -8.72 15.32 13.01
CA LYS A 37 -8.38 15.89 14.33
C LYS A 37 -7.71 17.25 14.24
N ASN A 38 -7.04 17.56 13.14
CA ASN A 38 -6.30 18.79 12.92
C ASN A 38 -6.64 19.37 11.54
N ALA A 39 -7.49 20.40 11.52
CA ALA A 39 -7.96 21.06 10.30
C ALA A 39 -6.91 21.96 9.63
N ASP A 40 -5.81 22.29 10.32
CA ASP A 40 -4.72 23.09 9.75
C ASP A 40 -3.77 22.24 8.89
N MET A 41 -3.88 20.92 8.99
CA MET A 41 -3.13 19.97 8.16
C MET A 41 -3.86 19.69 6.85
N ARG A 42 -3.09 19.39 5.81
CA ARG A 42 -3.60 18.97 4.50
C ARG A 42 -2.71 17.91 3.87
N ILE A 43 -3.25 17.15 2.93
CA ILE A 43 -2.45 16.33 2.04
C ILE A 43 -1.67 17.28 1.12
N ALA A 44 -0.34 17.22 1.20
CA ALA A 44 0.53 18.04 0.36
C ALA A 44 1.03 17.31 -0.86
N LEU A 45 1.33 16.01 -0.72
CA LEU A 45 1.90 15.15 -1.73
C LEU A 45 1.30 13.75 -1.60
N ASN A 46 1.12 13.06 -2.73
CA ASN A 46 0.80 11.64 -2.79
C ASN A 46 2.07 10.89 -3.17
N LEU A 47 2.58 10.02 -2.29
CA LEU A 47 3.83 9.30 -2.54
C LEU A 47 3.79 8.36 -3.75
N THR A 48 2.62 7.88 -4.15
CA THR A 48 2.50 7.07 -5.38
C THR A 48 2.81 7.95 -6.60
N ASP A 49 2.23 9.15 -6.66
CA ASP A 49 2.46 10.09 -7.75
C ASP A 49 3.90 10.64 -7.71
N GLU A 50 4.40 10.98 -6.53
CA GLU A 50 5.78 11.47 -6.38
C GLU A 50 6.83 10.41 -6.70
N TRP A 51 6.55 9.13 -6.43
CA TRP A 51 7.41 8.01 -6.86
C TRP A 51 7.50 7.94 -8.38
N VAL A 52 6.36 7.95 -9.08
CA VAL A 52 6.33 7.90 -10.55
C VAL A 52 7.11 9.08 -11.14
N LYS A 53 6.84 10.31 -10.68
CA LYS A 53 7.56 11.51 -11.12
C LYS A 53 9.06 11.41 -10.89
N ALA A 54 9.48 10.92 -9.71
CA ALA A 54 10.89 10.77 -9.40
C ALA A 54 11.57 9.73 -10.30
N CYS A 55 10.90 8.63 -10.62
CA CYS A 55 11.42 7.62 -11.54
C CYS A 55 11.53 8.17 -12.97
N GLU A 56 10.49 8.86 -13.46
CA GLU A 56 10.49 9.49 -14.79
C GLU A 56 11.64 10.49 -14.98
N ILE A 57 11.92 11.32 -13.97
CA ILE A 57 13.06 12.27 -13.98
C ILE A 57 14.40 11.54 -14.15
N ASN A 58 14.50 10.33 -13.63
CA ASN A 58 15.71 9.50 -13.72
C ASN A 58 15.71 8.55 -14.94
N GLY A 59 14.72 8.67 -15.84
CA GLY A 59 14.61 7.83 -17.04
C GLY A 59 14.21 6.38 -16.73
N VAL A 60 13.55 6.14 -15.60
CA VAL A 60 13.08 4.83 -15.17
C VAL A 60 11.55 4.82 -15.11
N GLU A 61 10.92 3.77 -15.61
CA GLU A 61 9.50 3.52 -15.41
C GLU A 61 9.29 2.67 -14.16
N SER A 62 8.53 3.16 -13.19
CA SER A 62 8.21 2.40 -11.98
C SER A 62 6.95 2.93 -11.31
N THR A 63 6.16 2.00 -10.77
CA THR A 63 5.03 2.30 -9.87
C THR A 63 5.41 1.87 -8.45
N LEU A 64 4.96 2.64 -7.45
CA LEU A 64 5.21 2.32 -6.04
C LEU A 64 4.40 1.10 -5.61
N ALA A 65 5.07 -0.04 -5.40
CA ALA A 65 4.47 -1.26 -4.90
C ALA A 65 4.80 -1.44 -3.40
N MET A 66 3.86 -1.12 -2.51
CA MET A 66 4.09 -1.19 -1.06
C MET A 66 3.66 -2.51 -0.41
N GLY A 67 2.99 -3.40 -1.14
CA GLY A 67 2.48 -4.66 -0.61
C GLY A 67 2.35 -5.74 -1.66
N CYS A 68 2.34 -6.99 -1.21
CA CYS A 68 2.13 -8.17 -2.06
C CYS A 68 1.45 -9.30 -1.29
N LEU A 69 0.87 -10.23 -2.03
CA LEU A 69 0.47 -11.54 -1.51
C LEU A 69 1.62 -12.51 -1.74
N VAL A 70 2.04 -13.23 -0.71
CA VAL A 70 3.08 -14.26 -0.80
C VAL A 70 2.47 -15.62 -0.54
N VAL A 71 2.74 -16.57 -1.43
CA VAL A 71 2.37 -17.98 -1.28
C VAL A 71 3.62 -18.85 -1.34
N ARG A 72 3.68 -19.87 -0.48
CA ARG A 72 4.77 -20.85 -0.55
C ARG A 72 4.60 -21.70 -1.81
N THR A 73 5.69 -21.92 -2.53
CA THR A 73 5.71 -22.73 -3.77
C THR A 73 5.04 -24.10 -3.58
N ALA A 74 5.36 -24.81 -2.50
CA ALA A 74 4.75 -26.12 -2.20
C ALA A 74 3.23 -26.04 -2.07
N PHE A 75 2.72 -25.01 -1.38
CA PHE A 75 1.27 -24.84 -1.22
C PHE A 75 0.57 -24.59 -2.56
N ALA A 76 1.15 -23.72 -3.41
CA ALA A 76 0.60 -23.41 -4.72
C ALA A 76 0.55 -24.64 -5.65
N GLN A 77 1.56 -25.51 -5.56
CA GLN A 77 1.64 -26.74 -6.36
C GLN A 77 0.72 -27.85 -5.84
N GLU A 78 0.63 -28.01 -4.53
CA GLU A 78 -0.20 -29.04 -3.90
C GLU A 78 -1.70 -28.68 -3.89
N ASN A 79 -2.02 -27.38 -3.89
CA ASN A 79 -3.39 -26.88 -3.73
C ASN A 79 -3.78 -25.85 -4.82
N PRO A 80 -3.65 -26.18 -6.12
CA PRO A 80 -3.85 -25.21 -7.20
C PRO A 80 -5.29 -24.68 -7.24
N GLU A 81 -6.29 -25.53 -7.01
CA GLU A 81 -7.70 -25.09 -6.98
C GLU A 81 -8.02 -24.20 -5.79
N ALA A 82 -7.49 -24.51 -4.60
CA ALA A 82 -7.71 -23.68 -3.43
C ALA A 82 -7.09 -22.29 -3.60
N LEU A 83 -5.88 -22.22 -4.19
CA LEU A 83 -5.24 -20.96 -4.52
C LEU A 83 -6.01 -20.18 -5.58
N ARG A 84 -6.51 -20.84 -6.64
CA ARG A 84 -7.33 -20.20 -7.67
C ARG A 84 -8.59 -19.57 -7.07
N VAL A 85 -9.35 -20.33 -6.27
CA VAL A 85 -10.56 -19.84 -5.61
C VAL A 85 -10.22 -18.68 -4.67
N PHE A 86 -9.16 -18.79 -3.87
CA PHE A 86 -8.73 -17.69 -3.00
C PHE A 86 -8.43 -16.41 -3.78
N LEU A 87 -7.71 -16.48 -4.91
CA LEU A 87 -7.38 -15.31 -5.72
C LEU A 87 -8.62 -14.69 -6.38
N GLU A 88 -9.59 -15.51 -6.80
CA GLU A 88 -10.89 -15.04 -7.30
C GLU A 88 -11.66 -14.29 -6.21
N GLU A 89 -11.83 -14.90 -5.03
CA GLU A 89 -12.54 -14.28 -3.90
C GLU A 89 -11.82 -13.03 -3.38
N TYR A 90 -10.48 -13.02 -3.39
CA TYR A 90 -9.69 -11.87 -2.98
C TYR A 90 -9.87 -10.69 -3.95
N ARG A 91 -9.89 -10.95 -5.26
CA ARG A 91 -10.21 -9.93 -6.27
C ARG A 91 -11.62 -9.39 -6.06
N ASP A 92 -12.60 -10.27 -5.85
CA ASP A 92 -13.98 -9.86 -5.61
C ASP A 92 -14.11 -9.02 -4.34
N SER A 93 -13.36 -9.35 -3.28
CA SER A 93 -13.28 -8.55 -2.06
C SER A 93 -12.70 -7.15 -2.32
N VAL A 94 -11.64 -7.04 -3.12
CA VAL A 94 -11.08 -5.74 -3.52
C VAL A 94 -12.10 -4.91 -4.32
N VAL A 95 -12.77 -5.54 -5.29
CA VAL A 95 -13.82 -4.90 -6.09
C VAL A 95 -14.98 -4.45 -5.20
N PHE A 96 -15.38 -5.27 -4.23
CA PHE A 96 -16.42 -4.95 -3.27
C PHE A 96 -16.07 -3.68 -2.48
N VAL A 97 -14.87 -3.60 -1.89
CA VAL A 97 -14.45 -2.43 -1.10
C VAL A 97 -14.43 -1.15 -1.95
N LYS A 98 -13.95 -1.24 -3.19
CA LYS A 98 -13.88 -0.10 -4.12
C LYS A 98 -15.25 0.41 -4.55
N ASN A 99 -16.18 -0.51 -4.83
CA ASN A 99 -17.49 -0.16 -5.40
C ASN A 99 -18.59 0.03 -4.35
N ASN A 100 -18.37 -0.38 -3.10
CA ASN A 100 -19.37 -0.35 -2.02
C ASN A 100 -18.77 0.28 -0.75
N VAL A 101 -18.21 1.50 -0.88
CA VAL A 101 -17.45 2.18 0.19
C VAL A 101 -18.21 2.23 1.52
N ASP A 102 -19.50 2.60 1.53
CA ASP A 102 -20.27 2.71 2.77
C ASP A 102 -20.48 1.35 3.45
N ALA A 103 -20.74 0.31 2.66
CA ALA A 103 -20.91 -1.05 3.18
C ALA A 103 -19.58 -1.60 3.72
N ALA A 104 -18.48 -1.38 3.00
CA ALA A 104 -17.14 -1.74 3.45
C ALA A 104 -16.75 -0.97 4.72
N ALA A 105 -17.06 0.33 4.79
CA ALA A 105 -16.83 1.17 5.96
C ALA A 105 -17.59 0.67 7.21
N ALA A 106 -18.85 0.23 7.05
CA ALA A 106 -19.61 -0.38 8.13
C ALA A 106 -18.96 -1.68 8.64
N LEU A 107 -18.36 -2.48 7.74
CA LEU A 107 -17.58 -3.67 8.14
C LEU A 107 -16.32 -3.27 8.92
N VAL A 108 -15.59 -2.25 8.46
CA VAL A 108 -14.38 -1.74 9.15
C VAL A 108 -14.68 -1.31 10.58
N GLU A 109 -15.79 -0.60 10.81
CA GLU A 109 -16.25 -0.23 12.15
C GLU A 109 -16.67 -1.45 12.97
N LYS A 110 -17.48 -2.34 12.38
CA LYS A 110 -17.94 -3.57 13.05
C LYS A 110 -16.78 -4.45 13.53
N GLN A 111 -15.68 -4.48 12.78
CA GLN A 111 -14.47 -5.23 13.12
C GLN A 111 -13.48 -4.43 14.01
N ALA A 112 -13.86 -3.22 14.45
CA ALA A 112 -13.06 -2.33 15.28
C ALA A 112 -11.68 -1.97 14.68
N ILE A 113 -11.55 -1.98 13.36
CA ILE A 113 -10.33 -1.56 12.65
C ILE A 113 -10.19 -0.04 12.72
N LEU A 114 -11.31 0.67 12.56
CA LEU A 114 -11.42 2.12 12.80
C LEU A 114 -12.63 2.40 13.69
N PRO A 115 -12.61 3.52 14.45
CA PRO A 115 -13.66 3.81 15.44
C PRO A 115 -15.01 4.22 14.84
N SER A 116 -15.10 4.48 13.52
CA SER A 116 -16.37 4.79 12.87
C SER A 116 -16.36 4.49 11.38
N ALA A 117 -17.51 4.09 10.84
CA ALA A 117 -17.71 3.93 9.40
C ALA A 117 -17.48 5.24 8.64
N ALA A 118 -17.89 6.38 9.20
CA ALA A 118 -17.68 7.68 8.56
C ALA A 118 -16.18 7.98 8.33
N LEU A 119 -15.30 7.60 9.26
CA LEU A 119 -13.85 7.75 9.08
C LEU A 119 -13.31 6.75 8.04
N ALA A 120 -13.78 5.51 8.08
CA ALA A 120 -13.38 4.49 7.11
C ALA A 120 -13.79 4.86 5.67
N ALA A 121 -15.01 5.37 5.48
CA ALA A 121 -15.50 5.82 4.18
C ALA A 121 -14.66 6.95 3.58
N LYS A 122 -14.09 7.84 4.42
CA LYS A 122 -13.14 8.87 3.98
C LYS A 122 -11.76 8.29 3.60
N ALA A 123 -11.30 7.26 4.31
CA ALA A 123 -9.97 6.68 4.11
C ALA A 123 -9.91 5.73 2.89
N ILE A 124 -10.94 4.90 2.69
CA ILE A 124 -10.96 3.85 1.66
C ILE A 124 -10.53 4.34 0.26
N PRO A 125 -11.03 5.48 -0.27
CA PRO A 125 -10.61 5.98 -1.57
C PRO A 125 -9.11 6.26 -1.69
N ASN A 126 -8.45 6.61 -0.59
CA ASN A 126 -7.02 6.94 -0.55
C ASN A 126 -6.13 5.73 -0.23
N CYS A 127 -6.71 4.63 0.27
CA CYS A 127 -5.95 3.41 0.63
C CYS A 127 -5.36 2.67 -0.58
N ASN A 128 -5.72 3.07 -1.81
CA ASN A 128 -5.26 2.46 -3.06
C ASN A 128 -5.42 0.92 -3.07
N ILE A 129 -6.59 0.43 -2.64
CA ILE A 129 -6.88 -0.99 -2.56
C ILE A 129 -7.08 -1.54 -3.98
N VAL A 130 -6.10 -2.34 -4.43
CA VAL A 130 -6.03 -2.88 -5.79
C VAL A 130 -5.68 -4.37 -5.76
N PHE A 131 -6.05 -5.06 -6.85
CA PHE A 131 -5.63 -6.42 -7.14
C PHE A 131 -5.00 -6.43 -8.53
N ILE A 132 -3.73 -6.81 -8.60
CA ILE A 132 -2.95 -6.85 -9.83
C ILE A 132 -2.30 -8.24 -9.90
N GLU A 133 -2.38 -8.88 -11.06
CA GLU A 133 -1.87 -10.25 -11.28
C GLU A 133 -1.21 -10.38 -12.65
N GLY A 134 -0.65 -11.56 -12.94
CA GLY A 134 -0.11 -11.90 -14.25
C GLY A 134 1.03 -10.99 -14.68
N ALA A 135 1.06 -10.66 -15.98
CA ALA A 135 2.13 -9.87 -16.59
C ALA A 135 2.27 -8.47 -15.97
N ASP A 136 1.16 -7.79 -15.66
CA ASP A 136 1.17 -6.45 -15.06
C ASP A 136 1.76 -6.49 -13.65
N MET A 137 1.41 -7.49 -12.84
CA MET A 137 1.99 -7.69 -11.51
C MET A 137 3.50 -7.89 -11.59
N LYS A 138 3.95 -8.78 -12.49
CA LYS A 138 5.38 -9.05 -12.68
C LYS A 138 6.12 -7.81 -13.15
N LEU A 139 5.56 -7.05 -14.08
CA LEU A 139 6.16 -5.81 -14.58
C LEU A 139 6.32 -4.80 -13.45
N ILE A 140 5.24 -4.49 -12.72
CA ILE A 140 5.26 -3.51 -11.62
C ILE A 140 6.24 -3.94 -10.52
N ALA A 141 6.19 -5.21 -10.12
CA ALA A 141 7.07 -5.72 -9.07
C ALA A 141 8.55 -5.66 -9.49
N LYS A 142 8.88 -6.05 -10.73
CA LYS A 142 10.25 -5.94 -11.26
C LYS A 142 10.74 -4.49 -11.31
N GLN A 143 9.93 -3.58 -11.84
CA GLN A 143 10.27 -2.16 -11.91
C GLN A 143 10.49 -1.54 -10.52
N ASN A 144 9.68 -1.92 -9.53
CA ASN A 144 9.85 -1.43 -8.16
C ASN A 144 11.13 -2.00 -7.51
N LEU A 145 11.36 -3.31 -7.64
CA LEU A 145 12.53 -3.98 -7.11
C LEU A 145 13.83 -3.49 -7.74
N GLN A 146 13.84 -3.17 -9.04
CA GLN A 146 14.99 -2.60 -9.72
C GLN A 146 15.38 -1.24 -9.10
N VAL A 147 14.40 -0.36 -8.84
CA VAL A 147 14.67 0.94 -8.18
C VAL A 147 15.28 0.73 -6.79
N LEU A 148 14.76 -0.24 -6.03
CA LEU A 148 15.32 -0.58 -4.71
C LEU A 148 16.73 -1.18 -4.80
N PHE A 149 16.97 -2.03 -5.80
CA PHE A 149 18.26 -2.66 -6.04
C PHE A 149 19.32 -1.62 -6.42
N ASP A 150 19.00 -0.71 -7.33
CA ASP A 150 19.90 0.36 -7.77
C ASP A 150 20.27 1.31 -6.62
N ALA A 151 19.32 1.56 -5.71
CA ALA A 151 19.54 2.39 -4.53
C ALA A 151 20.36 1.65 -3.44
N ASN A 152 20.01 0.40 -3.15
CA ASN A 152 20.67 -0.42 -2.15
C ASN A 152 20.38 -1.92 -2.39
N PRO A 153 21.31 -2.69 -2.99
CA PRO A 153 21.10 -4.10 -3.27
C PRO A 153 20.71 -4.94 -2.06
N ALA A 154 21.23 -4.60 -0.87
CA ALA A 154 20.93 -5.32 0.37
C ALA A 154 19.46 -5.21 0.79
N ALA A 155 18.73 -4.18 0.32
CA ALA A 155 17.30 -4.00 0.64
C ALA A 155 16.41 -5.10 0.06
N ILE A 156 16.85 -5.78 -1.00
CA ILE A 156 16.13 -6.89 -1.63
C ILE A 156 16.86 -8.24 -1.51
N GLY A 157 17.88 -8.32 -0.65
CA GLY A 157 18.65 -9.56 -0.43
C GLY A 157 19.90 -9.70 -1.32
N GLY A 158 20.30 -8.66 -2.05
CA GLY A 158 21.58 -8.58 -2.76
C GLY A 158 21.54 -8.99 -4.23
N ALA A 159 20.41 -9.52 -4.72
CA ALA A 159 20.20 -9.87 -6.13
C ALA A 159 18.71 -9.72 -6.49
N GLU A 160 18.43 -9.48 -7.77
CA GLU A 160 17.05 -9.49 -8.26
C GLU A 160 16.43 -10.89 -8.18
N PRO A 161 15.12 -11.02 -7.88
CA PRO A 161 14.45 -12.30 -7.89
C PRO A 161 14.35 -12.92 -9.30
N ASN A 162 14.50 -14.24 -9.37
CA ASN A 162 14.29 -15.03 -10.58
C ASN A 162 12.80 -15.05 -10.99
N ASN A 163 12.51 -15.57 -12.18
CA ASN A 163 11.14 -15.61 -12.72
C ASN A 163 10.17 -16.45 -11.86
N ASP A 164 10.65 -17.44 -11.11
CA ASP A 164 9.86 -18.28 -10.21
C ASP A 164 9.37 -17.55 -8.95
N PHE A 165 9.83 -16.32 -8.71
CA PHE A 165 9.32 -15.41 -7.70
C PHE A 165 7.92 -14.86 -8.02
N TYR A 166 7.58 -14.76 -9.31
CA TYR A 166 6.34 -14.12 -9.78
C TYR A 166 5.33 -15.20 -10.16
N PHE A 167 4.33 -15.42 -9.30
CA PHE A 167 3.29 -16.42 -9.55
C PHE A 167 2.44 -16.05 -10.78
N GLY A 168 2.24 -17.01 -11.68
CA GLY A 168 1.31 -16.89 -12.81
C GLY A 168 1.76 -15.95 -13.94
N ALA A 169 3.06 -15.66 -14.07
CA ALA A 169 3.61 -14.65 -14.98
C ALA A 169 4.94 -15.01 -15.66
#